data_AF-A0A497YSH3-F1
#
_entry.id   AF-A0A497YSH3-F1
#
_cell.length_a   1.000
_cell.length_b   1.000
_cell.length_c   1.000
_cell.angle_alpha   90.00
_cell.angle_beta   90.00
_cell.angle_gamma   90.00
#
_symmetry.space_group_name_H-M   'P 1'
#
loop_
_entity.id
_entity.type
_entity.pdbx_description
1 polymer ?
#
loop_
_entity_poly.entity_id
_entity_poly.type
_entity_poly.pdbx_seq_one_letter_code
_entity_poly.pdbx_strand_id
1 'polypeptide(L)'
;MTTDGQLLERLKFRDKAALELIYDEYYLLLWKVCYRKFNDQAECERVLTEVFHQLWKCPQQFSGNKRLIFYLIECTNSTIASMQRKVQCQLHNERTCS
;
A
#
# COMPACT_ATOMS: atom_id res chain seq x y z
N MET A 1 -20.19 -8.61 10.27
CA MET A 1 -19.47 -7.40 9.84
C MET A 1 -18.32 -7.20 10.81
N THR A 2 -17.10 -7.53 10.39
CA THR A 2 -15.90 -7.24 11.18
C THR A 2 -15.55 -5.78 10.94
N THR A 3 -15.58 -4.95 11.98
CA THR A 3 -15.31 -3.51 11.81
C THR A 3 -13.83 -3.29 11.53
N ASP A 4 -13.48 -2.26 10.73
CA ASP A 4 -12.09 -1.85 10.45
C ASP A 4 -11.20 -1.86 11.71
N GLY A 5 -11.73 -1.37 12.83
CA GLY A 5 -11.04 -1.36 14.11
C GLY A 5 -10.68 -2.75 14.63
N GLN A 6 -11.56 -3.74 14.49
CA GLN A 6 -11.31 -5.11 14.93
C GLN A 6 -10.26 -5.81 14.05
N LEU A 7 -10.29 -5.57 12.74
CA LEU A 7 -9.25 -6.10 11.84
C LEU A 7 -7.87 -5.53 12.19
N LEU A 8 -7.80 -4.23 12.48
CA LEU A 8 -6.58 -3.57 12.91
C LEU A 8 -6.07 -4.05 14.27
N GLU A 9 -6.96 -4.26 15.23
CA GLU A 9 -6.57 -4.84 16.53
C GLU A 9 -6.01 -6.24 16.35
N ARG A 10 -6.68 -7.11 15.60
CA ARG A 10 -6.18 -8.46 15.29
C ARG A 10 -4.83 -8.41 14.56
N LEU A 11 -4.66 -7.46 13.64
CA LEU A 11 -3.40 -7.26 12.93
C LEU A 11 -2.24 -6.87 13.87
N LYS A 12 -2.50 -6.09 14.94
CA LYS A 12 -1.49 -5.80 15.97
C LYS A 12 -1.02 -7.06 16.69
N PHE A 13 -1.89 -8.06 16.84
CA PHE A 13 -1.54 -9.37 17.38
C PHE A 13 -0.86 -10.31 16.35
N ARG A 14 -0.44 -9.78 15.19
CA ARG A 14 0.16 -10.56 14.09
C ARG A 14 -0.78 -11.68 13.61
N ASP A 15 -2.09 -11.43 13.65
CA ASP A 15 -3.08 -12.34 13.10
C ASP A 15 -3.04 -12.26 11.56
N LYS A 16 -2.56 -13.34 10.93
CA LYS A 16 -2.49 -13.45 9.47
C LYS A 16 -3.88 -13.47 8.83
N ALA A 17 -4.88 -14.05 9.49
CA ALA A 17 -6.23 -14.10 8.96
C ALA A 17 -6.84 -12.70 8.85
N ALA A 18 -6.47 -11.79 9.77
CA ALA A 18 -6.88 -10.40 9.67
C ALA A 18 -6.25 -9.69 8.47
N LEU A 19 -4.97 -9.97 8.17
CA LEU A 19 -4.31 -9.44 6.98
C LEU A 19 -4.95 -9.98 5.69
N GLU A 20 -5.25 -11.28 5.64
CA GLU A 20 -5.93 -11.91 4.50
C GLU A 20 -7.30 -11.28 4.24
N LEU A 21 -8.11 -11.05 5.28
CA LEU A 21 -9.40 -10.38 5.14
C LEU A 21 -9.25 -8.96 4.58
N ILE A 22 -8.28 -8.19 5.06
CA ILE A 22 -8.00 -6.85 4.54
C ILE A 22 -7.53 -6.94 3.08
N TYR A 23 -6.73 -7.94 2.74
CA TYR A 23 -6.28 -8.16 1.38
C TYR A 23 -7.47 -8.45 0.46
N ASP A 24 -8.28 -9.47 0.75
CA ASP A 24 -9.44 -9.83 -0.06
C ASP A 24 -10.43 -8.68 -0.25
N GLU A 25 -10.69 -7.90 0.81
CA GLU A 25 -11.65 -6.80 0.76
C GLU A 25 -11.14 -5.59 -0.04
N TYR A 26 -9.87 -5.24 0.12
CA TYR A 26 -9.34 -3.98 -0.40
C TYR A 26 -8.44 -4.13 -1.65
N TYR A 27 -7.95 -5.34 -1.94
CA TYR A 27 -7.03 -5.60 -3.06
C TYR A 27 -7.58 -5.08 -4.38
N LEU A 28 -8.81 -5.46 -4.75
CA LEU A 28 -9.39 -5.09 -6.05
C LEU A 28 -9.58 -3.57 -6.18
N LEU A 29 -9.91 -2.89 -5.09
CA LEU A 29 -10.09 -1.44 -5.07
C LEU A 29 -8.75 -0.72 -5.24
N LEU A 30 -7.74 -1.10 -4.46
CA LEU A 30 -6.41 -0.51 -4.54
C LEU A 30 -5.76 -0.82 -5.89
N TRP A 31 -5.95 -2.03 -6.42
CA TRP A 31 -5.46 -2.42 -7.74
C TRP A 31 -6.01 -1.50 -8.84
N LYS A 32 -7.32 -1.19 -8.83
CA LYS A 32 -7.91 -0.23 -9.78
C LYS A 32 -7.30 1.17 -9.66
N VAL A 33 -6.94 1.61 -8.45
CA VAL A 33 -6.30 2.91 -8.22
C VAL A 33 -4.88 2.91 -8.78
N CYS A 34 -4.09 1.87 -8.50
CA CYS A 34 -2.74 1.71 -9.03
C CYS A 34 -2.74 1.60 -10.57
N TYR A 35 -3.67 0.82 -11.12
CA TYR A 35 -3.74 0.56 -12.57
C TYR A 35 -4.03 1.83 -13.35
N ARG A 36 -4.88 2.72 -12.81
CA ARG A 36 -5.11 4.05 -13.39
C ARG A 36 -3.86 4.95 -13.41
N LYS A 37 -2.84 4.65 -12.60
CA LYS A 37 -1.62 5.46 -12.47
C LYS A 37 -0.45 4.91 -13.29
N PHE A 38 -0.23 3.60 -13.29
CA PHE A 38 0.89 2.97 -14.00
C PHE A 38 0.49 2.33 -15.33
N ASN A 39 -0.77 1.90 -15.48
CA ASN A 39 -1.25 1.09 -16.61
C ASN A 39 -0.40 -0.18 -16.86
N ASP A 40 0.28 -0.68 -15.82
CA ASP A 40 1.14 -1.85 -15.85
C ASP A 40 0.80 -2.74 -14.64
N GLN A 41 0.52 -4.01 -14.91
CA GLN A 41 0.11 -4.96 -13.88
C GLN A 41 1.22 -5.25 -12.87
N ALA A 42 2.47 -5.39 -13.33
CA ALA A 42 3.61 -5.71 -12.48
C ALA A 42 3.92 -4.55 -11.51
N GLU A 43 3.84 -3.30 -11.99
CA GLU A 43 4.01 -2.13 -11.14
C GLU A 43 2.88 -1.99 -10.11
N CYS A 44 1.64 -2.30 -10.51
CA CYS A 44 0.52 -2.33 -9.57
C CYS A 44 0.74 -3.36 -8.46
N GLU A 45 1.13 -4.58 -8.83
CA GLU A 45 1.39 -5.66 -7.87
C GLU A 45 2.52 -5.30 -6.90
N ARG A 46 3.61 -4.68 -7.39
CA ARG A 46 4.70 -4.17 -6.55
C ARG A 46 4.22 -3.15 -5.52
N VAL A 47 3.42 -2.18 -5.96
CA VAL A 47 2.89 -1.13 -5.08
C VAL A 47 1.97 -1.72 -4.02
N LEU A 48 1.05 -2.61 -4.41
CA LEU A 48 0.15 -3.28 -3.47
C LEU A 48 0.93 -4.12 -2.45
N THR A 49 1.89 -4.92 -2.91
CA THR A 49 2.74 -5.75 -2.04
C THR A 49 3.48 -4.90 -1.01
N GLU A 50 4.03 -3.75 -1.42
CA GLU A 50 4.68 -2.82 -0.50
C GLU A 50 3.69 -2.22 0.51
N VAL A 51 2.50 -1.81 0.07
CA VAL A 51 1.46 -1.27 0.96
C VAL A 51 1.04 -2.29 2.02
N PHE A 52 0.76 -3.54 1.63
CA PHE A 52 0.40 -4.60 2.57
C PHE A 52 1.57 -5.00 3.48
N HIS A 53 2.81 -4.97 2.99
CA HIS A 53 3.99 -5.17 3.84
C HIS A 53 4.16 -4.07 4.88
N GLN A 54 3.93 -2.80 4.52
CA GLN A 54 3.99 -1.68 5.46
C GLN A 54 2.89 -1.79 6.51
N LEU A 55 1.68 -2.16 6.09
CA LEU A 55 0.55 -2.45 6.97
C LEU A 55 0.91 -3.55 7.98
N TRP A 56 1.54 -4.64 7.51
CA TRP A 56 2.01 -5.71 8.38
C TRP A 56 3.16 -5.28 9.30
N LYS A 57 4.11 -4.48 8.82
CA LYS A 57 5.29 -4.07 9.61
C LYS A 57 4.90 -3.16 10.76
N CYS A 58 4.04 -2.18 10.51
CA CYS A 58 3.70 -1.10 11.45
C CYS A 58 2.18 -0.95 11.67
N PRO A 59 1.45 -1.99 12.13
CA PRO A 59 -0.01 -1.93 12.33
C PRO A 59 -0.43 -0.87 13.37
N GLN A 60 0.50 -0.44 14.24
CA GLN A 60 0.25 0.58 15.25
C GLN A 60 -0.03 1.96 14.65
N GLN A 61 0.54 2.29 13.49
CA GLN A 61 0.32 3.58 12.80
C GLN A 61 -1.13 3.75 12.34
N PHE A 62 -1.87 2.65 12.22
CA PHE A 62 -3.24 2.62 11.74
C PHE A 62 -4.28 2.75 12.87
N SER A 63 -3.84 3.11 14.08
CA SER A 63 -4.74 3.26 15.23
C SER A 63 -5.44 4.63 15.18
N GLY A 64 -6.75 4.66 14.90
CA GLY A 64 -7.54 5.89 14.96
C GLY A 64 -9.00 5.75 14.53
N ASN A 65 -9.77 6.82 14.68
CA ASN A 65 -11.18 6.93 14.23
C ASN A 65 -11.34 7.04 12.69
N LYS A 66 -10.24 6.98 11.93
CA LYS A 66 -10.27 7.04 10.46
C LYS A 66 -10.50 5.63 9.90
N ARG A 67 -11.36 5.52 8.88
CA ARG A 67 -11.64 4.24 8.22
C ARG A 67 -10.39 3.68 7.55
N LEU A 68 -10.23 2.35 7.57
CA LEU A 68 -9.05 1.65 7.07
C LEU A 68 -8.74 2.01 5.61
N ILE A 69 -9.79 2.18 4.81
CA ILE A 69 -9.68 2.56 3.41
C ILE A 69 -8.89 3.85 3.17
N PHE A 70 -9.08 4.89 4.00
CA PHE A 70 -8.39 6.17 3.79
C PHE A 70 -6.89 6.01 3.99
N TYR A 71 -6.48 5.21 4.97
CA TYR A 71 -5.07 4.90 5.21
C TYR A 71 -4.48 4.08 4.07
N LEU A 72 -5.19 3.05 3.59
CA LEU A 72 -4.71 2.24 2.48
C LEU A 72 -4.50 3.09 1.21
N ILE A 73 -5.39 4.02 0.93
CA ILE A 73 -5.25 4.96 -0.19
C ILE A 73 -4.08 5.93 0.03
N GLU A 74 -3.91 6.46 1.25
CA GLU A 74 -2.78 7.35 1.60
C GLU A 74 -1.43 6.63 1.45
N CYS A 75 -1.31 5.42 2.01
CA CYS A 75 -0.13 4.57 1.84
C CYS A 75 0.12 4.26 0.37
N THR A 76 -0.92 3.90 -0.39
CA THR A 76 -0.80 3.63 -1.82
C THR A 76 -0.24 4.86 -2.55
N ASN A 77 -0.81 6.04 -2.34
CA ASN A 77 -0.32 7.28 -2.97
C ASN A 77 1.12 7.62 -2.56
N SER A 78 1.48 7.41 -1.30
CA SER A 78 2.85 7.61 -0.80
C SER A 78 3.84 6.66 -1.47
N THR A 79 3.48 5.37 -1.58
CA THR A 79 4.29 4.36 -2.27
C THR A 79 4.43 4.70 -3.75
N ILE A 80 3.34 5.10 -4.42
CA ILE A 80 3.37 5.56 -5.83
C ILE A 80 4.34 6.72 -5.99
N ALA A 81 4.22 7.75 -5.15
CA ALA A 81 5.13 8.90 -5.18
C ALA A 81 6.58 8.47 -4.93
N SER A 82 6.83 7.52 -4.02
CA SER A 82 8.18 6.99 -3.77
C SER A 82 8.75 6.26 -5.00
N MET A 83 7.95 5.48 -5.70
CA MET A 83 8.37 4.74 -6.91
C MET A 83 8.63 5.71 -8.07
N GLN A 84 7.77 6.71 -8.26
CA GLN A 84 7.97 7.77 -9.26
C GLN A 84 9.24 8.59 -8.98
N ARG A 85 9.58 8.86 -7.72
CA ARG A 85 10.85 9.51 -7.36
C ARG A 85 12.07 8.66 -7.67
N LYS A 86 12.01 7.33 -7.46
CA LYS A 86 13.11 6.42 -7.83
C LYS A 86 13.37 6.44 -9.34
N VAL A 87 12.32 6.46 -10.15
CA VAL A 87 12.44 6.62 -11.61
C VAL A 87 13.13 7.94 -11.98
N GLN A 88 12.79 9.05 -11.30
CA GLN A 88 13.45 10.35 -11.54
C GLN A 88 14.91 10.41 -11.07
N CYS A 89 15.28 9.78 -9.94
CA CYS A 89 16.67 9.73 -9.48
C CYS A 89 17.55 8.84 -10.37
N GLN A 90 17.03 7.76 -10.95
CA GLN A 90 17.78 6.91 -11.88
C GLN A 90 18.04 7.63 -13.21
N LEU A 91 17.07 8.41 -13.71
CA LEU A 91 17.21 9.18 -14.95
C LEU A 91 18.18 10.38 -14.86
N HIS A 92 18.51 10.86 -13.66
CA HIS A 92 19.47 11.96 -13.49
C HIS A 92 20.94 11.48 -13.46
N ASN A 93 21.19 10.17 -13.30
CA ASN A 93 22.56 9.63 -13.19
C ASN A 93 23.18 9.18 -14.53
N GLU A 94 22.45 9.28 -15.64
CA GLU A 94 22.94 8.92 -16.98
C GLU A 94 23.31 10.14 -17.85
N ARG A 95 23.14 11.38 -17.36
CA ARG A 95 23.49 12.61 -18.09
C ARG A 95 24.84 13.24 -17.71
N THR A 96 25.61 12.61 -16.83
CA THR A 96 26.93 13.10 -16.37
C THR A 96 28.11 12.23 -16.82
N CYS A 97 27.96 11.50 -17.93
CA CYS A 97 29.08 10.95 -18.69
C CYS A 97 29.01 11.41 -20.16
N SER A 98 29.44 12.65 -20.41
CA SER A 98 29.94 13.11 -21.71
C SER A 98 30.96 14.22 -21.45
#